data_AF-A0A6A3DQ91-F1
#
_entry.id   AF-A0A6A3DQ91-F1
#
_cell.length_a   1.000
_cell.length_b   1.000
_cell.length_c   1.000
_cell.angle_alpha   90.00
_cell.angle_beta   90.00
_cell.angle_gamma   90.00
#
_symmetry.space_group_name_H-M   'P 1'
#
loop_
_entity.id
_entity.type
_entity.pdbx_description
1 polymer ?
#
loop_
_entity_poly.entity_id
_entity_poly.type
_entity_poly.pdbx_seq_one_letter_code
_entity_poly.pdbx_strand_id
1 'polypeptide(L)'
;MAAWLGLLMGIKACATKGYGQLQIIGDNSIMIGQHRQRKPPKTEQLRALHWRCRRALGRLPVIGWMTHPKANNLMASTLAERALKSRTSMQVHCPQEEPSARGMDRWRHMQTAIWNRGLRQ
;
A
#
# COMPACT_ATOMS: atom_id res chain seq x y z
N MET A 1 -6.26 -2.39 12.97
CA MET A 1 -6.01 -3.81 12.64
C MET A 1 -6.15 -4.10 11.14
N ALA A 2 -7.30 -3.78 10.52
CA ALA A 2 -7.59 -4.13 9.12
C ALA A 2 -6.53 -3.67 8.09
N ALA A 3 -6.06 -2.43 8.19
CA ALA A 3 -5.02 -1.89 7.28
C ALA A 3 -3.71 -2.72 7.31
N TRP A 4 -3.29 -3.20 8.49
CA TRP A 4 -2.09 -4.02 8.65
C TRP A 4 -2.25 -5.41 8.04
N LEU A 5 -3.45 -5.99 8.17
CA LEU A 5 -3.78 -7.27 7.55
C LEU A 5 -3.86 -7.14 6.03
N GLY A 6 -4.48 -6.06 5.53
CA GLY A 6 -4.52 -5.76 4.09
C GLY A 6 -3.12 -5.63 3.49
N LEU A 7 -2.23 -4.91 4.17
CA LEU A 7 -0.83 -4.79 3.77
C LEU A 7 -0.13 -6.16 3.77
N LEU A 8 -0.24 -6.94 4.86
CA LEU A 8 0.37 -8.27 4.95
C LEU A 8 -0.10 -9.21 3.82
N MET A 9 -1.40 -9.20 3.53
CA MET A 9 -1.99 -10.01 2.47
C MET A 9 -1.54 -9.55 1.08
N GLY A 10 -1.44 -8.23 0.86
CA GLY A 10 -0.88 -7.68 -0.38
C GLY A 10 0.58 -8.08 -0.59
N ILE A 11 1.41 -8.00 0.46
CA ILE A 11 2.81 -8.41 0.42
C ILE A 11 2.95 -9.90 0.11
N LYS A 12 2.16 -10.75 0.78
CA LYS A 12 2.18 -12.20 0.52
C LYS A 12 1.76 -12.51 -0.92
N ALA A 13 0.68 -11.88 -1.39
CA ALA A 13 0.25 -12.04 -2.78
C ALA A 13 1.36 -11.59 -3.76
N CYS A 14 2.08 -10.51 -3.44
CA CYS A 14 3.18 -10.06 -4.27
C CYS A 14 4.35 -11.06 -4.29
N ALA A 15 4.68 -11.63 -3.13
CA ALA A 15 5.72 -12.64 -3.00
C ALA A 15 5.37 -13.93 -3.76
N THR A 16 4.12 -14.40 -3.67
CA THR A 16 3.67 -15.59 -4.42
C THR A 16 3.73 -15.39 -5.93
N LYS A 17 3.46 -14.16 -6.40
CA LYS A 17 3.50 -13.83 -7.82
C LYS A 17 4.89 -13.44 -8.35
N GLY A 18 5.90 -13.37 -7.48
CA GLY A 18 7.28 -13.06 -7.88
C GLY A 18 7.48 -11.65 -8.44
N TYR A 19 6.69 -10.66 -8.00
CA TYR A 19 6.91 -9.29 -8.45
C TYR A 19 8.29 -8.79 -8.00
N GLY A 20 8.98 -8.10 -8.92
CA GLY A 20 10.26 -7.44 -8.65
C GLY A 20 10.08 -6.26 -7.72
N GLN A 21 10.10 -5.04 -8.26
CA GLN A 21 10.08 -3.84 -7.44
C GLN A 21 8.67 -3.43 -7.00
N LEU A 22 8.50 -3.15 -5.71
CA LEU A 22 7.20 -2.79 -5.11
C LEU A 22 7.16 -1.35 -4.63
N GLN A 23 6.14 -0.62 -5.05
CA GLN A 23 5.77 0.68 -4.50
C GLN A 23 4.50 0.53 -3.66
N ILE A 24 4.58 0.85 -2.37
CA ILE A 24 3.46 0.68 -1.44
C ILE A 24 2.75 2.01 -1.27
N ILE A 25 1.47 2.03 -1.66
CA ILE A 25 0.60 3.21 -1.57
C ILE A 25 -0.55 2.89 -0.61
N GLY A 26 -0.82 3.80 0.33
CA GLY A 26 -1.96 3.66 1.24
C GLY A 26 -2.42 5.00 1.79
N ASP A 27 -3.61 5.01 2.39
CA ASP A 27 -4.24 6.19 3.00
C ASP A 27 -4.01 6.30 4.51
N ASN A 28 -3.49 5.24 5.13
CA ASN A 28 -3.11 5.26 6.54
C ASN A 28 -1.69 5.83 6.73
N SER A 29 -1.60 7.14 6.91
CA SER A 29 -0.34 7.87 7.11
C SER A 29 0.49 7.35 8.30
N ILE A 30 -0.17 6.92 9.38
CA ILE A 30 0.49 6.39 10.58
C ILE A 30 1.20 5.07 10.26
N MET A 31 0.51 4.12 9.65
CA MET A 31 1.06 2.82 9.27
C MET A 31 2.21 2.98 8.26
N ILE A 32 2.01 3.83 7.24
CA ILE A 32 3.04 4.15 6.25
C ILE A 32 4.27 4.78 6.92
N GLY A 33 4.05 5.75 7.81
CA GLY A 33 5.12 6.40 8.57
C GLY A 33 5.90 5.42 9.46
N GLN A 34 5.20 4.52 10.15
CA GLN A 34 5.82 3.48 10.99
C GLN A 34 6.70 2.54 10.17
N HIS A 35 6.26 2.13 8.99
CA HIS A 35 7.06 1.29 8.11
C HIS A 35 8.24 2.02 7.47
N ARG A 36 8.06 3.29 7.10
CA ARG A 36 9.14 4.15 6.58
C ARG A 36 10.22 4.39 7.64
N GLN A 37 9.81 4.70 8.87
CA GLN A 37 10.72 4.97 10.00
C GLN A 37 11.20 3.70 10.71
N ARG A 38 10.71 2.52 10.30
CA ARG A 38 10.96 1.23 10.97
C ARG A 38 10.61 1.24 12.47
N LYS A 39 9.66 2.08 12.87
CA LYS A 39 9.21 2.21 14.25
C LYS A 39 7.97 1.36 14.48
N PRO A 40 8.02 0.36 15.38
CA PRO A 40 6.84 -0.44 15.68
C PRO A 40 5.77 0.40 16.40
N PRO A 41 4.49 0.07 16.23
CA PRO A 41 3.41 0.66 17.00
C PRO A 41 3.49 0.27 18.49
N LYS A 42 2.92 1.12 19.35
CA LYS A 42 2.92 0.92 20.82
C LYS A 42 2.12 -0.33 21.24
N THR A 43 0.99 -0.57 20.59
CA THR A 43 0.11 -1.71 20.88
C THR A 43 0.78 -3.03 20.48
N GLU A 44 0.81 -4.00 21.41
CA GLU A 44 1.46 -5.29 21.22
C GLU A 44 0.95 -6.08 20.00
N GLN A 45 -0.36 -6.16 19.83
CA GLN A 45 -0.98 -6.86 18.69
C GLN A 45 -0.54 -6.27 17.34
N LEU A 46 -0.46 -4.93 17.25
CA LEU A 46 -0.02 -4.24 16.04
C LEU A 46 1.50 -4.38 15.83
N ARG A 47 2.27 -4.47 16.91
CA ARG A 47 3.72 -4.66 16.86
C ARG A 47 4.07 -6.03 16.29
N ALA A 48 3.36 -7.08 16.68
CA ALA A 48 3.50 -8.40 16.07
C ALA A 48 3.19 -8.38 14.57
N LEU A 49 2.11 -7.69 14.15
CA LEU A 49 1.77 -7.52 12.73
C LEU A 49 2.82 -6.70 11.96
N HIS A 50 3.32 -5.62 12.56
CA HIS A 50 4.38 -4.80 11.98
C HIS A 50 5.62 -5.65 11.67
N TRP A 51 6.09 -6.46 12.62
CA TRP A 51 7.25 -7.33 12.41
C TRP A 51 6.98 -8.43 11.38
N ARG A 52 5.77 -9.00 11.33
CA ARG A 52 5.39 -9.95 10.27
C ARG A 52 5.45 -9.31 8.89
N CYS A 53 4.89 -8.11 8.73
CA CYS A 53 4.97 -7.35 7.49
C CYS A 53 6.42 -7.06 7.11
N ARG A 54 7.23 -6.58 8.06
CA ARG A 54 8.66 -6.27 7.82
C ARG A 54 9.46 -7.49 7.39
N ARG A 55 9.28 -8.65 8.03
CA ARG A 55 9.96 -9.89 7.61
C ARG A 55 9.57 -10.31 6.19
N ALA A 56 8.30 -10.20 5.84
CA ALA A 56 7.83 -10.50 4.49
C ALA A 56 8.40 -9.53 3.46
N LEU A 57 8.50 -8.24 3.80
CA LEU A 57 9.11 -7.20 2.96
C LEU A 57 10.62 -7.32 2.85
N GLY A 58 11.31 -7.94 3.80
CA GLY A 58 12.75 -8.22 3.68
C GLY A 58 13.09 -9.12 2.48
N ARG A 59 12.10 -9.80 1.90
CA ARG A 59 12.25 -10.66 0.71
C ARG A 59 11.85 -9.98 -0.59
N LEU A 60 11.35 -8.74 -0.54
CA LEU A 60 10.82 -8.02 -1.70
C LEU A 60 11.52 -6.66 -1.82
N PRO A 61 12.00 -6.26 -3.01
CA PRO A 61 12.62 -4.96 -3.18
C PRO A 61 11.56 -3.85 -3.21
N VAL A 62 11.25 -3.29 -2.03
CA VAL A 62 10.36 -2.14 -1.89
C VAL A 62 11.09 -0.86 -2.24
N ILE A 63 10.65 -0.15 -3.28
CA ILE A 63 11.23 1.13 -3.71
C ILE A 63 10.84 2.26 -2.75
N GLY A 64 9.60 2.26 -2.27
CA GLY A 64 9.11 3.37 -1.49
C GLY A 64 7.75 3.15 -0.86
N TRP A 65 7.46 4.04 0.09
CA TRP A 65 6.19 4.12 0.81
C TRP A 65 5.58 5.49 0.57
N MET A 66 4.35 5.51 0.05
CA MET A 66 3.64 6.74 -0.25
C MET A 66 2.29 6.77 0.45
N THR A 67 1.95 7.96 0.95
CA THR A 67 0.64 8.22 1.53
C THR A 67 -0.19 9.00 0.53
N HIS A 68 -1.38 8.49 0.22
CA HIS A 68 -2.36 9.18 -0.61
C HIS A 68 -3.61 9.51 0.21
N PRO A 69 -4.30 10.63 -0.05
CA PRO A 69 -5.61 10.88 0.56
C PRO A 69 -6.58 9.73 0.25
N LYS A 70 -7.51 9.44 1.16
CA LYS A 70 -8.53 8.39 0.99
C LYS A 70 -9.31 8.54 -0.33
N ALA A 71 -9.57 9.79 -0.75
CA ALA A 71 -10.23 10.11 -2.02
C ALA A 71 -9.48 9.58 -3.26
N ASN A 72 -8.19 9.30 -3.15
CA ASN A 72 -7.36 8.73 -4.22
C ASN A 72 -7.12 7.22 -4.04
N ASN A 73 -7.50 6.64 -2.89
CA ASN A 73 -7.39 5.20 -2.61
C ASN A 73 -8.78 4.52 -2.66
N LEU A 74 -9.58 4.89 -3.66
CA LEU A 74 -10.96 4.41 -3.80
C LEU A 74 -11.02 2.91 -4.03
N MET A 75 -10.07 2.34 -4.78
CA MET A 75 -10.03 0.90 -5.03
C MET A 75 -9.84 0.10 -3.73
N ALA A 76 -8.87 0.46 -2.88
CA ALA A 76 -8.69 -0.22 -1.61
C ALA A 76 -9.85 0.06 -0.64
N SER A 77 -10.42 1.27 -0.65
CA SER A 77 -11.57 1.64 0.18
C SER A 77 -12.81 0.83 -0.18
N THR A 78 -13.17 0.79 -1.46
CA THR A 78 -14.29 -0.01 -1.99
C THR A 78 -14.09 -1.50 -1.76
N LEU A 79 -12.86 -2.00 -1.87
CA LEU A 79 -12.55 -3.40 -1.55
C LEU A 79 -12.73 -3.70 -0.06
N ALA A 80 -12.29 -2.80 0.82
CA ALA A 80 -12.49 -2.96 2.25
C ALA A 80 -13.98 -2.94 2.61
N GLU A 81 -14.77 -2.07 1.99
CA GLU A 81 -16.22 -2.01 2.16
C GLU A 81 -16.92 -3.26 1.64
N ARG A 82 -16.51 -3.77 0.47
CA ARG A 82 -17.05 -5.02 -0.08
C ARG A 82 -16.70 -6.21 0.81
N ALA A 83 -15.45 -6.32 1.25
CA ALA A 83 -15.00 -7.38 2.16
C ALA A 83 -15.73 -7.33 3.51
N LEU A 84 -16.04 -6.13 4.01
CA LEU A 84 -16.83 -5.95 5.23
C LEU A 84 -18.27 -6.44 5.03
N LYS A 85 -18.90 -6.06 3.90
CA LYS A 85 -20.27 -6.48 3.57
C LYS A 85 -20.38 -7.97 3.32
N SER A 86 -19.43 -8.56 2.60
CA SER A 86 -19.40 -9.99 2.27
C SER A 86 -18.86 -10.86 3.41
N ARG A 87 -18.20 -10.26 4.42
CA ARG A 87 -17.42 -10.95 5.45
C ARG A 87 -16.34 -11.89 4.89
N THR A 88 -15.91 -11.67 3.66
CA THR A 88 -14.89 -12.46 2.97
C THR A 88 -13.70 -11.58 2.60
N SER A 89 -12.49 -12.13 2.72
CA SER A 89 -11.28 -11.42 2.26
C SER A 89 -11.30 -11.31 0.75
N MET A 90 -11.12 -10.10 0.21
CA MET A 90 -11.11 -9.85 -1.24
C MET A 90 -9.75 -9.31 -1.69
N GLN A 91 -9.28 -9.84 -2.82
CA GLN A 91 -8.13 -9.30 -3.55
C GLN A 91 -8.53 -9.18 -5.01
N VAL A 92 -8.31 -8.00 -5.60
CA VAL A 92 -8.56 -7.80 -7.03
C VAL A 92 -7.22 -7.75 -7.74
N HIS A 93 -7.08 -8.62 -8.74
CA HIS A 93 -6.05 -8.45 -9.73
C HIS A 93 -6.56 -7.42 -10.75
N CYS A 94 -5.95 -6.24 -10.76
CA CYS A 94 -6.09 -5.34 -11.89
C CYS A 94 -5.07 -5.81 -12.92
N PRO A 95 -5.48 -6.41 -14.06
CA PRO A 95 -4.55 -6.62 -15.15
C PRO A 95 -3.98 -5.27 -15.57
N GLN A 96 -2.75 -5.27 -16.07
CA GLN A 96 -2.12 -4.08 -16.63
C GLN A 96 -2.95 -3.65 -17.86
N GLU A 97 -4.00 -2.86 -17.66
CA GLU A 97 -4.59 -2.10 -18.75
C GLU A 97 -3.49 -1.15 -19.22
N GLU A 98 -3.09 -1.28 -20.49
CA GLU A 98 -2.30 -0.27 -21.18
C GLU A 98 -2.87 1.09 -20.80
N PRO A 99 -2.09 1.95 -20.10
CA PRO A 99 -2.66 3.16 -19.57
C PRO A 99 -3.15 3.97 -20.75
N SER A 100 -4.45 4.17 -20.88
CA SER A 100 -4.96 5.17 -21.81
C SER A 100 -4.18 6.46 -21.57
N ALA A 101 -3.86 7.22 -22.63
CA ALA A 101 -3.00 8.40 -22.52
C ALA A 101 -3.41 9.34 -21.36
N ARG A 102 -4.72 9.45 -21.10
CA ARG A 102 -5.31 10.17 -19.95
C ARG A 102 -4.96 9.61 -18.58
N GLY A 103 -4.91 8.28 -18.43
CA GLY A 103 -4.47 7.61 -17.20
C GLY A 103 -2.98 7.88 -16.92
N MET A 104 -2.14 7.78 -17.95
CA MET A 104 -0.70 8.02 -17.85
C MET A 104 -0.38 9.49 -17.47
N ASP A 105 -1.10 10.46 -18.03
CA ASP A 105 -0.96 11.88 -17.66
C ASP A 105 -1.36 12.15 -16.21
N ARG A 106 -2.42 11.49 -15.72
CA ARG A 106 -2.82 11.58 -14.30
C ARG A 106 -1.75 10.99 -13.37
N TRP A 107 -1.18 9.84 -13.73
CA TRP A 107 -0.09 9.22 -12.97
C TRP A 107 1.18 10.06 -12.99
N ARG A 108 1.54 10.65 -14.14
CA ARG A 108 2.69 11.58 -14.25
C ARG A 108 2.45 12.85 -13.44
N HIS A 109 1.29 13.49 -13.56
CA HIS A 109 0.96 14.66 -12.74
C HIS A 109 0.97 14.36 -11.24
N MET A 110 0.49 13.18 -10.83
CA MET A 110 0.60 12.74 -9.45
C MET A 110 2.06 12.53 -9.04
N GLN A 111 2.88 11.85 -9.84
CA GLN A 111 4.31 11.66 -9.56
C GLN A 111 5.07 12.98 -9.47
N THR A 112 4.83 13.94 -10.37
CA THR A 112 5.49 15.26 -10.36
C THR A 112 5.03 16.11 -9.17
N ALA A 113 3.73 16.09 -8.82
CA ALA A 113 3.22 16.79 -7.65
C ALA A 113 3.73 16.18 -6.32
N ILE A 114 3.99 14.87 -6.31
CA ILE A 114 4.53 14.14 -5.16
C ILE A 114 6.05 14.37 -5.02
N TRP A 115 6.80 14.38 -6.12
CA TRP A 115 8.24 14.69 -6.12
C TRP A 115 8.51 16.12 -5.63
N ASN A 116 7.73 17.09 -6.10
CA ASN A 116 7.89 18.49 -5.72
C ASN A 116 7.46 18.81 -4.26
N ARG A 117 6.59 18.00 -3.64
CA ARG A 117 6.28 18.11 -2.20
C ARG A 117 7.29 17.42 -1.29
N GLY A 118 8.09 16.49 -1.82
CA GLY A 118 9.14 15.79 -1.07
C GLY A 118 10.42 16.62 -0.85
N LEU A 119 10.58 17.74 -1.56
CA LEU A 119 11.74 18.64 -1.50
C LEU A 119 11.55 19.86 -0.58
N ARG A 120 10.42 19.96 0.14
CA ARG A 120 10.10 21.09 1.05
C ARG A 120 9.76 20.66 2.48
N GLN A 121 10.39 19.61 3.01
CA GLN A 121 10.34 19.25 4.43
C GLN A 121 11.73 18.86 4.90
#